data_AF-A0A3D4CYP5-F1
#
_entry.id   AF-A0A3D4CYP5-F1
#
_cell.length_a   1.000
_cell.length_b   1.000
_cell.length_c   1.000
_cell.angle_alpha   90.00
_cell.angle_beta   90.00
_cell.angle_gamma   90.00
#
_symmetry.space_group_name_H-M   'P 1'
#
loop_
_entity.id
_entity.type
_entity.pdbx_description
1 polymer ?
#
loop_
_entity_poly.entity_id
_entity_poly.type
_entity_poly.pdbx_seq_one_letter_code
_entity_poly.pdbx_strand_id
1 'polypeptide(L)'
;AEQLVDALGAVTGRPMKFEGVPPEVKATELPAPDLKPHNRGRIGDVEFMKVFGQPERQTICECERGDDSSLGQALQMYNGKLVHDMITAGDGHLQRWIREGISEEEIVRKLYVSALCRPPGDKELALHLQYIREAENTAAALEDTLWIVLNKSEFLFQH
;
A
#
# COMPACT_ATOMS: atom_id res chain seq x y z
N ALA A 1 -5.98 8.53 4.90
CA ALA A 1 -4.72 7.85 5.25
C ALA A 1 -4.91 6.36 5.56
N GLU A 2 -5.79 6.04 6.50
CA GLU A 2 -5.98 4.70 7.08
C GLU A 2 -6.37 3.65 6.04
N GLN A 3 -7.36 3.96 5.20
CA GLN A 3 -7.86 3.06 4.14
C GLN A 3 -6.75 2.69 3.16
N LEU A 4 -5.91 3.65 2.77
CA LEU A 4 -4.79 3.42 1.87
C LEU A 4 -3.75 2.47 2.48
N VAL A 5 -3.45 2.60 3.78
CA VAL A 5 -2.55 1.66 4.48
C VAL A 5 -3.14 0.25 4.52
N ASP A 6 -4.42 0.12 4.82
CA ASP A 6 -5.11 -1.16 4.82
C ASP A 6 -5.15 -1.79 3.42
N ALA A 7 -5.39 -0.99 2.38
CA ALA A 7 -5.38 -1.42 0.98
C ALA A 7 -3.98 -1.88 0.54
N LEU A 8 -2.92 -1.12 0.84
CA LEU A 8 -1.54 -1.52 0.57
C LEU A 8 -1.20 -2.85 1.22
N GLY A 9 -1.59 -3.04 2.49
CA GLY A 9 -1.40 -4.28 3.21
C GLY A 9 -2.17 -5.45 2.59
N ALA A 10 -3.41 -5.23 2.14
CA ALA A 10 -4.21 -6.25 1.47
C ALA A 10 -3.62 -6.69 0.12
N VAL A 11 -3.17 -5.73 -0.71
CA VAL A 11 -2.56 -6.01 -2.02
C VAL A 11 -1.24 -6.77 -1.86
N THR A 12 -0.37 -6.28 -0.98
CA THR A 12 0.96 -6.87 -0.75
C THR A 12 0.93 -8.15 0.07
N GLY A 13 -0.19 -8.45 0.74
CA GLY A 13 -0.30 -9.56 1.69
C GLY A 13 0.41 -9.30 3.00
N ARG A 14 0.72 -8.04 3.30
CA ARG A 14 1.44 -7.60 4.49
C ARG A 14 0.64 -6.52 5.21
N PRO A 15 -0.44 -6.89 5.92
CA PRO A 15 -1.18 -5.95 6.74
C PRO A 15 -0.22 -5.27 7.74
N MET A 16 -0.36 -3.96 7.89
CA MET A 16 0.46 -3.20 8.81
C MET A 16 0.15 -3.63 10.25
N LYS A 17 1.19 -3.76 11.06
CA LYS A 17 1.07 -4.07 12.49
C LYS A 17 1.28 -2.80 13.30
N PHE A 18 0.43 -2.60 14.30
CA PHE A 18 0.45 -1.40 15.13
C PHE A 18 0.82 -1.77 16.56
N GLU A 19 1.64 -0.93 17.21
CA GLU A 19 1.97 -1.11 18.62
C GLU A 19 0.74 -0.89 19.50
N GLY A 20 0.58 -1.70 20.55
CA GLY A 20 -0.47 -1.50 21.55
C GLY A 20 -1.84 -2.07 21.20
N VAL A 21 -1.99 -2.75 20.06
CA VAL A 21 -3.20 -3.47 19.64
C VAL A 21 -2.86 -4.88 19.12
N PRO A 22 -3.82 -5.82 19.07
CA PRO A 22 -3.63 -7.11 18.42
C PRO A 22 -3.18 -6.97 16.95
N PRO A 23 -2.36 -7.89 16.42
CA PRO A 23 -1.78 -7.78 15.08
C PRO A 23 -2.80 -7.87 13.94
N GLU A 24 -4.04 -8.28 14.20
CA GLU A 24 -5.13 -8.36 13.23
C GLU A 24 -5.86 -7.03 13.04
N VAL A 25 -5.61 -6.04 13.91
CA VAL A 25 -6.30 -4.75 13.88
C VAL A 25 -5.84 -3.93 12.68
N LYS A 26 -6.82 -3.45 11.91
CA LYS A 26 -6.60 -2.58 10.75
C LYS A 26 -6.33 -1.14 11.15
N ALA A 27 -5.70 -0.36 10.26
CA ALA A 27 -5.49 1.07 10.45
C ALA A 27 -6.81 1.81 10.74
N THR A 28 -7.85 1.41 10.02
CA THR A 28 -9.22 1.93 10.13
C THR A 28 -9.95 1.57 11.42
N GLU A 29 -9.45 0.57 12.15
CA GLU A 29 -10.02 0.06 13.40
C GLU A 29 -9.24 0.55 14.63
N LEU A 30 -8.18 1.35 14.43
CA LEU A 30 -7.34 1.81 15.51
C LEU A 30 -8.10 2.70 16.50
N PRO A 31 -8.01 2.41 17.82
CA PRO A 31 -8.60 3.27 18.83
C PRO A 31 -7.87 4.62 18.87
N ALA A 32 -8.53 5.63 19.43
CA ALA A 32 -7.89 6.91 19.70
C ALA A 32 -6.69 6.72 20.64
N PRO A 33 -5.55 7.40 20.40
CA PRO A 33 -4.40 7.34 21.28
C PRO A 33 -4.72 8.02 22.62
N ASP A 34 -4.17 7.50 23.71
CA ASP A 34 -4.36 8.10 25.05
C ASP A 34 -3.67 9.49 25.13
N LEU A 35 -4.37 10.46 25.75
CA LEU A 35 -3.88 11.83 26.00
C LEU A 35 -2.73 11.94 27.02
N LYS A 36 -2.49 10.88 27.80
CA LYS A 36 -1.45 10.84 28.84
C LYS A 36 -0.33 9.89 28.39
N PRO A 37 0.94 10.12 28.82
CA PRO A 37 2.06 9.26 28.48
C PRO A 37 1.94 7.89 29.17
N HIS A 38 1.04 7.07 28.65
CA HIS A 38 0.94 5.64 28.88
C HIS A 38 1.29 4.93 27.56
N ASN A 39 1.48 3.61 27.59
CA ASN A 39 1.96 2.79 26.47
C ASN A 39 1.12 2.88 25.17
N ARG A 40 -0.01 3.59 25.17
CA ARG A 40 -0.95 3.73 24.04
C ARG A 40 -0.83 5.06 23.28
N GLY A 41 0.05 5.96 23.70
CA GLY A 41 0.29 7.23 22.98
C GLY A 41 0.88 7.06 21.57
N ARG A 42 1.47 5.89 21.26
CA ARG A 42 2.01 5.55 19.94
C ARG A 42 1.06 4.74 19.04
N ILE A 43 -0.19 4.53 19.46
CA ILE A 43 -1.16 3.77 18.65
C ILE A 43 -1.42 4.53 17.35
N GLY A 44 -1.09 3.89 16.23
CA GLY A 44 -1.24 4.48 14.90
C GLY A 44 -0.21 5.56 14.58
N ASP A 45 0.91 5.63 15.31
CA ASP A 45 2.02 6.53 15.03
C ASP A 45 2.81 6.03 13.81
N VAL A 46 2.32 6.38 12.62
CA VAL A 46 2.89 5.98 11.34
C VAL A 46 3.16 7.20 10.49
N GLU A 47 4.43 7.45 10.18
CA GLU A 47 4.85 8.61 9.38
C GLU A 47 4.10 8.72 8.04
N PHE A 48 3.87 7.58 7.37
CA PHE A 48 3.04 7.55 6.16
C PHE A 48 1.62 8.09 6.42
N MET A 49 0.97 7.67 7.50
CA MET A 49 -0.39 8.10 7.80
C MET A 49 -0.46 9.61 8.11
N LYS A 50 0.53 10.15 8.83
CA LYS A 50 0.66 11.59 9.09
C LYS A 50 0.76 12.41 7.81
N VAL A 51 1.62 12.00 6.87
CA VAL A 51 1.78 12.66 5.56
C VAL A 51 0.47 12.62 4.75
N PHE A 52 -0.31 11.54 4.89
CA PHE A 52 -1.63 11.36 4.27
C PHE A 52 -2.79 11.96 5.07
N GLY A 53 -2.52 12.88 5.99
CA GLY A 53 -3.53 13.67 6.68
C GLY A 53 -4.21 12.98 7.86
N GLN A 54 -3.58 11.97 8.47
CA GLN A 54 -4.07 11.39 9.72
C GLN A 54 -4.13 12.49 10.80
N PRO A 55 -5.32 12.78 11.36
CA PRO A 55 -5.44 13.73 12.46
C PRO A 55 -4.91 13.11 13.77
N GLU A 56 -4.58 13.94 14.75
CA GLU A 56 -4.14 13.48 16.08
C GLU A 56 -5.25 12.75 16.86
N ARG A 57 -6.50 12.78 16.35
CA ARG A 57 -7.71 12.15 16.92
C ARG A 57 -7.99 12.60 18.36
N GLN A 58 -7.66 13.86 18.67
CA GLN A 58 -7.88 14.50 19.97
C GLN A 58 -9.22 15.26 20.03
N THR A 59 -9.77 15.64 18.88
CA THR A 59 -11.08 16.26 18.75
C THR A 59 -11.97 15.48 17.77
N ILE A 60 -13.29 15.68 17.84
CA ILE A 60 -14.28 15.02 16.98
C ILE A 60 -14.46 15.80 15.65
N CYS A 61 -13.63 16.81 15.40
CA CYS A 61 -13.84 17.72 14.29
C CYS A 61 -13.29 17.14 12.97
N GLU A 62 -14.17 16.94 11.99
CA GLU A 62 -13.76 16.54 10.64
C GLU A 62 -12.85 17.58 9.96
N CYS A 63 -12.94 18.85 10.36
CA CYS A 63 -12.14 19.95 9.81
C CYS A 63 -10.62 19.83 10.04
N GLU A 64 -10.17 18.93 10.92
CA GLU A 64 -8.73 18.66 11.11
C GLU A 64 -8.15 17.75 10.01
N ARG A 65 -9.00 17.16 9.16
CA ARG A 65 -8.58 16.38 8.00
C ARG A 65 -8.40 17.30 6.80
N GLY A 66 -7.16 17.42 6.33
CA GLY A 66 -6.85 18.13 5.08
C GLY A 66 -7.09 17.23 3.87
N ASP A 67 -7.89 17.71 2.92
CA ASP A 67 -8.20 17.03 1.65
C ASP A 67 -7.17 17.33 0.53
N ASP A 68 -6.13 18.11 0.84
CA ASP A 68 -5.15 18.54 -0.16
C ASP A 68 -4.17 17.42 -0.51
N SER A 69 -4.22 16.98 -1.77
CA SER A 69 -3.17 16.17 -2.38
C SER A 69 -1.89 16.99 -2.44
N SER A 70 -0.89 16.64 -1.63
CA SER A 70 0.37 17.39 -1.56
C SER A 70 1.50 16.70 -2.32
N LEU A 71 2.48 17.49 -2.79
CA LEU A 71 3.73 16.96 -3.33
C LEU A 71 4.39 15.95 -2.37
N GLY A 72 4.24 16.17 -1.06
CA GLY A 72 4.74 15.25 -0.03
C GLY A 72 4.08 13.88 -0.06
N GLN A 73 2.76 13.80 -0.29
CA GLN A 73 2.05 12.52 -0.42
C GLN A 73 2.47 11.75 -1.68
N ALA A 74 2.63 12.44 -2.80
CA ALA A 74 3.15 11.83 -4.03
C ALA A 74 4.57 11.28 -3.82
N LEU A 75 5.47 12.07 -3.23
CA LEU A 75 6.83 11.62 -2.93
C LEU A 75 6.86 10.43 -1.97
N GLN A 76 5.93 10.38 -1.00
CA GLN A 76 5.83 9.28 -0.07
C GLN A 76 5.34 7.98 -0.73
N MET A 77 4.49 8.04 -1.76
CA MET A 77 4.13 6.84 -2.54
C MET A 77 5.25 6.39 -3.47
N TYR A 78 5.93 7.34 -4.11
CA TYR A 78 6.99 7.03 -5.07
C TYR A 78 8.24 6.48 -4.36
N ASN A 79 8.68 7.13 -3.29
CA ASN A 79 9.98 6.92 -2.67
C ASN A 79 9.89 6.54 -1.18
N GLY A 80 8.69 6.44 -0.62
CA GLY A 80 8.53 6.18 0.80
C GLY A 80 8.92 4.76 1.18
N LYS A 81 9.61 4.65 2.32
CA LYS A 81 10.10 3.38 2.85
C LYS A 81 8.99 2.35 3.06
N LEU A 82 7.80 2.77 3.51
CA LEU A 82 6.69 1.87 3.80
C LEU A 82 6.25 1.08 2.56
N VAL A 83 6.00 1.77 1.45
CA VAL A 83 5.54 1.15 0.20
C VAL A 83 6.64 0.25 -0.37
N HIS A 84 7.89 0.74 -0.38
CA HIS A 84 9.03 -0.03 -0.83
C HIS A 84 9.22 -1.34 -0.03
N ASP A 85 9.18 -1.27 1.30
CA ASP A 85 9.32 -2.45 2.17
C ASP A 85 8.19 -3.45 1.96
N MET A 86 6.95 -3.00 1.70
CA MET A 86 5.81 -3.87 1.46
C MET A 86 5.93 -4.61 0.12
N ILE A 87 6.42 -3.93 -0.92
CA ILE A 87 6.58 -4.50 -2.27
C ILE A 87 7.72 -5.53 -2.32
N THR A 88 8.85 -5.21 -1.72
CA THR A 88 10.10 -6.01 -1.79
C THR A 88 10.19 -7.12 -0.74
N ALA A 89 9.16 -7.28 0.09
CA ALA A 89 9.16 -8.28 1.15
C ALA A 89 9.11 -9.72 0.58
N GLY A 90 10.07 -10.55 1.00
CA GLY A 90 10.22 -11.94 0.54
C GLY A 90 9.06 -12.90 0.83
N ASP A 91 8.14 -12.54 1.72
CA ASP A 91 6.96 -13.30 2.12
C ASP A 91 5.62 -12.67 1.65
N GLY A 92 5.68 -11.58 0.87
CA GLY A 92 4.50 -10.94 0.29
C GLY A 92 3.81 -11.79 -0.79
N HIS A 93 2.60 -11.38 -1.20
CA HIS A 93 1.82 -12.06 -2.24
C HIS A 93 2.61 -12.25 -3.54
N LEU A 94 3.30 -11.20 -4.00
CA LEU A 94 4.08 -11.26 -5.23
C LEU A 94 5.18 -12.32 -5.17
N GLN A 95 6.00 -12.28 -4.11
CA GLN A 95 7.08 -13.24 -3.91
C GLN A 95 6.58 -14.67 -3.71
N ARG A 96 5.39 -14.84 -3.12
CA ARG A 96 4.71 -16.12 -3.08
C ARG A 96 4.32 -16.61 -4.47
N TRP A 97 3.68 -15.79 -5.30
CA TRP A 97 3.28 -16.16 -6.66
C TRP A 97 4.47 -16.49 -7.56
N ILE A 98 5.58 -15.76 -7.42
CA ILE A 98 6.84 -16.05 -8.11
C ILE A 98 7.35 -17.45 -7.70
N ARG A 99 7.40 -17.76 -6.39
CA ARG A 99 7.83 -19.07 -5.90
C ARG A 99 6.91 -20.22 -6.32
N GLU A 100 5.61 -19.95 -6.44
CA GLU A 100 4.62 -20.91 -6.92
C GLU A 100 4.70 -21.13 -8.45
N GLY A 101 5.54 -20.37 -9.17
CA GLY A 101 5.72 -20.52 -10.61
C GLY A 101 4.52 -20.05 -11.43
N ILE A 102 3.72 -19.12 -10.88
CA ILE A 102 2.60 -18.52 -11.61
C ILE A 102 3.15 -17.74 -12.82
N SER A 103 2.47 -17.81 -13.96
CA SER A 103 2.91 -17.09 -15.16
C SER A 103 2.87 -15.57 -14.95
N GLU A 104 3.77 -14.86 -15.62
CA GLU A 104 3.87 -13.39 -15.57
C GLU A 104 2.53 -12.73 -15.92
N GLU A 105 1.83 -13.23 -16.95
CA GLU A 105 0.51 -12.73 -17.35
C GLU A 105 -0.51 -12.86 -16.22
N GLU A 106 -0.56 -14.02 -15.57
CA GLU A 106 -1.50 -14.26 -14.48
C GLU A 106 -1.12 -13.44 -13.24
N ILE A 107 0.18 -13.23 -12.97
CA ILE A 107 0.63 -12.33 -11.90
C ILE A 107 0.13 -10.91 -12.17
N VAL A 108 0.33 -10.36 -13.38
CA VAL A 108 -0.17 -9.02 -13.73
C VAL A 108 -1.69 -8.93 -13.54
N ARG A 109 -2.44 -9.95 -13.99
CA ARG A 109 -3.90 -9.99 -13.79
C ARG A 109 -4.28 -9.99 -12.31
N LYS A 110 -3.62 -10.80 -11.49
CA LYS A 110 -3.84 -10.84 -10.03
C LYS A 110 -3.56 -9.51 -9.37
N LEU A 111 -2.45 -8.84 -9.73
CA LEU A 111 -2.10 -7.52 -9.21
C LEU A 111 -3.22 -6.50 -9.48
N TYR A 112 -3.68 -6.42 -10.72
CA TYR A 112 -4.77 -5.53 -11.13
C TYR A 112 -6.08 -5.82 -10.39
N VAL A 113 -6.48 -7.08 -10.28
CA VAL A 113 -7.72 -7.43 -9.56
C VAL A 113 -7.59 -7.12 -8.07
N SER A 114 -6.42 -7.38 -7.47
CA SER A 114 -6.19 -7.13 -6.05
C SER A 114 -6.15 -5.64 -5.69
N ALA A 115 -5.57 -4.81 -6.57
CA ALA A 115 -5.37 -3.39 -6.30
C ALA A 115 -6.51 -2.52 -6.85
N LEU A 116 -7.01 -2.81 -8.04
CA LEU A 116 -7.96 -1.95 -8.77
C LEU A 116 -9.35 -2.58 -8.93
N CYS A 117 -9.57 -3.78 -8.38
CA CYS A 117 -10.85 -4.50 -8.47
C CYS A 117 -11.34 -4.75 -9.92
N ARG A 118 -10.43 -4.78 -10.89
CA ARG A 118 -10.72 -5.05 -12.31
C ARG A 118 -9.55 -5.76 -12.99
N PRO A 119 -9.75 -6.47 -14.11
CA PRO A 119 -8.64 -6.97 -14.91
C PRO A 119 -7.89 -5.82 -15.62
N PRO A 120 -6.61 -6.05 -16.02
CA PRO A 120 -5.90 -5.13 -16.89
C PRO A 120 -6.55 -5.12 -18.28
N GLY A 121 -6.57 -3.95 -18.93
CA GLY A 121 -6.91 -3.88 -20.35
C GLY A 121 -5.80 -4.45 -21.24
N ASP A 122 -6.11 -4.78 -22.50
CA ASP A 122 -5.16 -5.42 -23.42
C ASP A 122 -3.85 -4.63 -23.58
N LYS A 123 -3.94 -3.30 -23.69
CA LYS A 123 -2.77 -2.42 -23.79
C LYS A 123 -1.94 -2.41 -22.50
N GLU A 124 -2.60 -2.39 -21.35
CA GLU A 124 -1.92 -2.40 -20.05
C GLU A 124 -1.16 -3.71 -19.86
N LEU A 125 -1.82 -4.83 -20.17
CA LEU A 125 -1.21 -6.14 -20.07
C LEU A 125 -0.01 -6.29 -21.02
N ALA A 126 -0.17 -5.87 -22.28
CA ALA A 126 0.91 -5.93 -23.26
C ALA A 126 2.14 -5.12 -22.84
N LEU A 127 1.94 -3.92 -22.30
CA LEU A 127 3.04 -3.06 -21.82
C LEU A 127 3.80 -3.69 -20.65
N HIS A 128 3.08 -4.22 -19.65
CA HIS A 128 3.72 -4.90 -18.51
C HIS A 128 4.49 -6.13 -18.95
N LEU A 129 3.91 -6.97 -19.80
CA LEU A 129 4.56 -8.17 -20.30
C LEU A 129 5.80 -7.85 -21.16
N GLN A 130 5.73 -6.79 -21.97
CA GLN A 130 6.89 -6.33 -22.72
C GLN A 130 8.02 -5.91 -21.77
N TYR A 131 7.71 -5.06 -20.79
CA TYR A 131 8.67 -4.59 -19.80
C TYR A 131 9.33 -5.73 -19.02
N ILE A 132 8.54 -6.70 -18.55
CA ILE A 132 9.04 -7.86 -17.81
C ILE A 132 9.98 -8.72 -18.67
N ARG A 133 9.69 -8.88 -19.96
CA ARG A 133 10.50 -9.67 -20.89
C ARG A 133 11.83 -9.01 -21.27
N GLU A 134 11.84 -7.68 -21.32
CA GLU A 134 13.04 -6.90 -21.66
C GLU A 134 13.96 -6.71 -20.44
N ALA A 135 13.48 -6.97 -19.23
CA ALA A 135 14.25 -6.80 -18.01
C ALA A 135 15.29 -7.91 -17.80
N GLU A 136 16.47 -7.53 -17.30
CA GLU A 136 17.53 -8.48 -16.91
C GLU A 136 17.14 -9.30 -15.67
N ASN A 137 16.33 -8.71 -14.78
CA ASN A 137 15.84 -9.33 -13.56
C ASN A 137 14.31 -9.33 -13.54
N THR A 138 13.71 -10.47 -13.88
CA THR A 138 12.25 -10.67 -13.90
C THR A 138 11.60 -10.39 -12.54
N ALA A 139 12.24 -10.75 -11.43
CA ALA A 139 11.67 -10.54 -10.10
C ALA A 139 11.59 -9.03 -9.76
N ALA A 140 12.64 -8.29 -10.07
CA ALA A 140 12.65 -6.83 -9.91
C ALA A 140 11.62 -6.17 -10.84
N ALA A 141 11.50 -6.62 -12.09
CA ALA A 141 10.51 -6.08 -13.02
C ALA A 141 9.05 -6.34 -12.56
N LEU A 142 8.81 -7.46 -11.89
CA LEU A 142 7.52 -7.77 -11.28
C LEU A 142 7.23 -6.88 -10.05
N GLU A 143 8.24 -6.58 -9.24
CA GLU A 143 8.13 -5.61 -8.14
C GLU A 143 7.81 -4.21 -8.66
N ASP A 144 8.50 -3.79 -9.73
CA ASP A 144 8.22 -2.53 -10.43
C ASP A 144 6.81 -2.52 -11.03
N THR A 145 6.33 -3.65 -11.55
CA THR A 145 4.95 -3.79 -12.04
C THR A 145 3.93 -3.56 -10.93
N LEU A 146 4.12 -4.16 -9.75
CA LEU A 146 3.28 -3.90 -8.59
C LEU A 146 3.35 -2.42 -8.17
N TRP A 147 4.55 -1.83 -8.14
CA TRP A 147 4.73 -0.41 -7.84
C TRP A 147 3.99 0.51 -8.82
N ILE A 148 4.03 0.22 -10.12
CA ILE A 148 3.31 0.98 -11.16
C ILE A 148 1.80 0.91 -10.91
N VAL A 149 1.27 -0.27 -10.58
CA VAL A 149 -0.17 -0.45 -10.30
C VAL A 149 -0.59 0.34 -9.07
N LEU A 150 0.19 0.31 -7.98
CA LEU A 150 -0.08 1.05 -6.75
C LEU A 150 0.03 2.58 -6.91
N ASN A 151 0.78 3.06 -7.90
CA ASN A 151 0.90 4.49 -8.20
C ASN A 151 -0.09 4.99 -9.26
N LYS A 152 -1.02 4.15 -9.73
CA LYS A 152 -2.12 4.63 -10.57
C LYS A 152 -3.04 5.54 -9.76
N SER A 153 -3.51 6.62 -10.38
CA SER A 153 -4.53 7.50 -9.79
C SER A 153 -5.78 6.72 -9.36
N GLU A 154 -6.14 5.69 -10.11
CA GLU A 154 -7.22 4.77 -9.78
C GLU A 154 -7.03 4.12 -8.40
N PHE A 155 -5.82 3.70 -8.03
CA PHE A 155 -5.54 3.17 -6.70
C PHE A 155 -5.54 4.28 -5.65
N LEU A 156 -4.88 5.40 -5.94
CA LEU A 156 -4.68 6.47 -4.96
C LEU A 156 -5.97 7.18 -4.52
N PHE A 157 -7.01 7.20 -5.37
CA PHE A 157 -8.23 7.99 -5.13
C PHE A 157 -9.51 7.15 -4.93
N GLN A 158 -9.44 5.81 -4.98
CA GLN A 158 -10.62 4.93 -4.79
C GLN A 158 -10.70 4.27 -3.40
N HIS A 159 -9.90 4.75 -2.43
CA HIS A 159 -9.76 4.14 -1.10
C HIS A 159 -9.79 5.17 0.04
#